data_AF-A0A2G6WPE6-F1
#
_entry.id   AF-A0A2G6WPE6-F1
#
_cell.length_a   1.000
_cell.length_b   1.000
_cell.length_c   1.000
_cell.angle_alpha   90.00
_cell.angle_beta   90.00
_cell.angle_gamma   90.00
#
_symmetry.space_group_name_H-M   'P 1'
#
loop_
_entity.id
_entity.type
_entity.pdbx_description
1 polymer ?
#
loop_
_entity_poly.entity_id
_entity_poly.type
_entity_poly.pdbx_seq_one_letter_code
_entity_poly.pdbx_strand_id
1 'polypeptide(L)'
;MIILFGSCRKADKINHYLPSKVTAKELIKNGFYKYSYTDTIEDRDKIDDTIKHIVRYDMYSNVKPEKNNSGEIYPMQLGHFYREDSIKKKKNIEYRKSHLNNRIITYVFRNNLLFYKSLIAYSIDRSQKNTAELTSKEKIISYYKTLNIPIKPIYKTDSLRDKYPRRFLIGNYKTFIDYSSDEQEYHELFVNYINGDIYGNILDDWYSGRMSNSRYYL
;
A
#
# COMPACT_ATOMS: atom_id res chain seq x y z
N MET A 1 28.52 -4.27 30.02
CA MET A 1 27.22 -4.92 29.76
C MET A 1 26.83 -4.63 28.33
N ILE A 2 27.00 -5.62 27.44
CA ILE A 2 26.69 -5.49 26.01
C ILE A 2 25.21 -5.82 25.84
N ILE A 3 24.38 -4.81 25.62
CA ILE A 3 22.96 -5.01 25.28
C ILE A 3 22.93 -5.32 23.78
N LEU A 4 22.91 -6.62 23.44
CA LEU A 4 22.54 -7.07 22.11
C LEU A 4 21.07 -6.70 21.88
N PHE A 5 20.82 -5.64 21.12
CA PHE A 5 19.53 -5.44 20.45
C PHE A 5 19.43 -6.48 19.32
N GLY A 6 19.14 -7.72 19.71
CA GLY A 6 18.65 -8.73 18.78
C GLY A 6 17.34 -8.23 18.21
N SER A 7 17.40 -7.52 17.09
CA SER A 7 16.25 -7.22 16.24
C SER A 7 15.72 -8.56 15.73
N CYS A 8 14.90 -9.22 16.56
CA CYS A 8 14.08 -10.34 16.13
C CYS A 8 13.02 -9.74 15.18
N ARG A 9 13.41 -9.50 13.92
CA ARG A 9 12.45 -9.20 12.86
C ARG A 9 11.56 -10.44 12.80
N LYS A 10 10.32 -10.32 13.26
CA LYS A 10 9.32 -11.37 13.07
C LYS A 10 9.29 -11.62 11.57
N ALA A 11 9.61 -12.86 11.16
CA ALA A 11 9.62 -13.21 9.75
C ALA A 11 8.21 -13.01 9.21
N ASP A 12 8.06 -12.07 8.29
CA ASP A 12 6.82 -11.86 7.57
C ASP A 12 6.53 -13.09 6.72
N LYS A 13 5.39 -13.74 6.98
CA LYS A 13 4.95 -14.97 6.30
C LYS A 13 3.82 -14.71 5.32
N ILE A 14 3.37 -13.47 5.17
CA ILE A 14 2.25 -13.14 4.30
C ILE A 14 2.76 -12.97 2.86
N ASN A 15 2.16 -13.68 1.90
CA ASN A 15 2.39 -13.36 0.50
C ASN A 15 1.54 -12.15 0.09
N HIS A 16 2.14 -10.97 0.16
CA HIS A 16 1.48 -9.70 -0.12
C HIS A 16 1.05 -9.50 -1.58
N TYR A 17 1.51 -10.33 -2.51
CA TYR A 17 1.04 -10.31 -3.90
C TYR A 17 -0.31 -11.02 -4.07
N LEU A 18 -0.70 -11.90 -3.13
CA LEU A 18 -1.99 -12.57 -3.20
C LEU A 18 -3.12 -11.66 -2.70
N PRO A 19 -4.32 -11.68 -3.33
CA PRO A 19 -5.48 -10.92 -2.88
C PRO A 19 -6.20 -11.59 -1.70
N SER A 20 -5.58 -12.57 -1.02
CA SER A 20 -6.16 -13.21 0.14
C SER A 20 -6.42 -12.19 1.25
N LYS A 21 -7.58 -12.28 1.90
CA LYS A 21 -7.91 -11.45 3.05
C LYS A 21 -6.93 -11.75 4.19
N VAL A 22 -6.51 -10.69 4.88
CA VAL A 22 -5.62 -10.75 6.05
C VAL A 22 -6.32 -10.04 7.20
N THR A 23 -6.19 -10.58 8.41
CA THR A 23 -6.72 -9.96 9.63
C THR A 23 -5.74 -8.98 10.26
N ALA A 24 -6.25 -8.01 11.03
CA ALA A 24 -5.44 -7.10 11.84
C ALA A 24 -4.45 -7.86 12.76
N LYS A 25 -4.89 -8.97 13.35
CA LYS A 25 -4.05 -9.81 14.23
C LYS A 25 -2.86 -10.41 13.49
N GLU A 26 -3.07 -10.88 12.26
CA GLU A 26 -2.00 -11.39 11.41
C GLU A 26 -1.00 -10.28 11.07
N LEU A 27 -1.46 -9.08 10.74
CA LEU A 27 -0.58 -7.95 10.40
C LEU A 27 0.30 -7.54 11.59
N ILE A 28 -0.27 -7.42 12.79
CA ILE A 28 0.49 -7.15 14.03
C ILE A 28 1.50 -8.26 14.31
N LYS A 29 1.12 -9.53 14.10
CA LYS A 29 2.01 -10.68 14.28
C LYS A 29 3.17 -10.67 13.28
N ASN A 30 2.99 -10.10 12.09
CA ASN A 30 4.03 -9.93 11.06
C ASN A 30 4.75 -8.57 11.15
N GLY A 31 4.57 -7.82 12.25
CA GLY A 31 5.35 -6.61 12.53
C GLY A 31 4.88 -5.35 11.81
N PHE A 32 3.65 -5.33 11.30
CA PHE A 32 3.06 -4.13 10.74
C PHE A 32 2.71 -3.13 11.86
N TYR A 33 3.00 -1.86 11.60
CA TYR A 33 2.61 -0.73 12.45
C TYR A 33 1.16 -0.37 12.19
N LYS A 34 0.41 -0.10 13.27
CA LYS A 34 -0.98 0.33 13.21
C LYS A 34 -1.07 1.86 13.27
N TYR A 35 -2.01 2.38 12.51
CA TYR A 35 -2.28 3.79 12.30
C TYR A 35 -3.80 3.97 12.30
N SER A 36 -4.38 4.53 13.35
CA SER A 36 -5.83 4.74 13.42
C SER A 36 -6.18 6.21 13.22
N TYR A 37 -7.19 6.50 12.40
CA TYR A 37 -7.77 7.82 12.26
C TYR A 37 -9.29 7.72 12.06
N THR A 38 -9.99 8.83 12.29
CA THR A 38 -11.43 8.95 12.04
C THR A 38 -11.67 10.06 11.05
N ASP A 39 -12.60 9.84 10.12
CA ASP A 39 -13.02 10.84 9.16
C ASP A 39 -14.54 10.99 9.18
N THR A 40 -15.04 12.15 8.80
CA THR A 40 -16.47 12.44 8.68
C THR A 40 -16.84 12.44 7.21
N ILE A 41 -17.63 11.46 6.79
CA ILE A 41 -18.12 11.39 5.41
C ILE A 41 -19.51 12.00 5.36
N GLU A 42 -19.67 12.98 4.48
CA GLU A 42 -20.96 13.60 4.17
C GLU A 42 -21.68 12.78 3.09
N ASP A 43 -22.93 12.39 3.35
CA ASP A 43 -23.81 11.77 2.35
C ASP A 43 -24.24 12.85 1.33
N ARG A 44 -23.46 13.01 0.25
CA ARG A 44 -23.71 14.03 -0.79
C ARG A 44 -24.88 13.69 -1.72
N ASP A 45 -25.47 12.50 -1.58
CA ASP A 45 -26.48 11.97 -2.51
C ASP A 45 -27.92 12.10 -2.00
N LYS A 46 -28.16 12.73 -0.84
CA LYS A 46 -29.52 12.93 -0.29
C LYS A 46 -29.90 14.40 -0.18
N ILE A 47 -31.11 14.68 -0.65
CA ILE A 47 -31.80 15.98 -0.72
C ILE A 47 -32.14 16.55 0.68
N ASP A 48 -31.76 15.85 1.76
CA ASP A 48 -32.11 16.20 3.14
C ASP A 48 -30.84 16.34 4.00
N ASP A 49 -30.85 17.30 4.92
CA ASP A 49 -29.67 17.86 5.59
C ASP A 49 -28.75 16.79 6.23
N THR A 50 -27.53 16.70 5.68
CA THR A 50 -26.26 16.21 6.25
C THR A 50 -26.31 15.15 7.36
N ILE A 51 -26.61 13.89 7.02
CA ILE A 51 -26.19 12.77 7.87
C ILE A 51 -24.66 12.61 7.75
N LYS A 52 -23.95 13.14 8.76
CA LYS A 52 -22.51 12.99 8.93
C LYS A 52 -22.22 11.64 9.59
N HIS A 53 -21.57 10.73 8.87
CA HIS A 53 -21.12 9.46 9.45
C HIS A 53 -19.66 9.56 9.86
N ILE A 54 -19.37 9.29 11.13
CA ILE A 54 -18.01 9.09 11.60
C ILE A 54 -17.56 7.70 11.18
N VAL A 55 -16.54 7.64 10.35
CA VAL A 55 -15.93 6.39 9.88
C VAL A 55 -14.56 6.25 10.52
N ARG A 56 -14.31 5.08 11.12
CA ARG A 56 -12.99 4.74 11.62
C ARG A 56 -12.20 3.99 10.56
N TYR A 57 -10.96 4.40 10.39
CA TYR A 57 -9.98 3.75 9.56
C TYR A 57 -8.81 3.27 10.41
N ASP A 58 -8.47 1.99 10.26
CA ASP A 58 -7.27 1.40 10.83
C ASP A 58 -6.35 0.97 9.69
N MET A 59 -5.25 1.67 9.50
CA MET A 59 -4.20 1.33 8.56
C MET A 59 -3.13 0.48 9.25
N TYR A 60 -2.62 -0.51 8.53
CA TYR A 60 -1.49 -1.33 8.91
C TYR A 60 -0.44 -1.26 7.82
N SER A 61 0.77 -0.81 8.16
CA SER A 61 1.85 -0.66 7.19
C SER A 61 3.18 -1.21 7.72
N ASN A 62 4.02 -1.70 6.81
CA ASN A 62 5.41 -2.08 7.15
C ASN A 62 6.33 -0.85 7.31
N VAL A 63 5.85 0.34 6.96
CA VAL A 63 6.55 1.60 7.15
C VAL A 63 6.46 2.02 8.62
N LYS A 64 7.60 2.35 9.23
CA LYS A 64 7.65 2.79 10.61
C LYS A 64 7.06 4.21 10.77
N PRO A 65 6.47 4.51 11.93
CA PRO A 65 6.01 5.85 12.24
C PRO A 65 7.18 6.80 12.52
N GLU A 66 6.95 8.09 12.30
CA GLU A 66 7.76 9.23 12.74
C GLU A 66 6.89 10.21 13.52
N LYS A 67 7.51 11.05 14.35
CA LYS A 67 6.85 12.19 14.98
C LYS A 67 7.31 13.47 14.33
N ASN A 68 6.38 14.38 14.02
CA ASN A 68 6.71 15.70 13.52
C ASN A 68 7.07 16.64 14.69
N ASN A 69 7.45 17.88 14.36
CA ASN A 69 7.81 18.89 15.36
C ASN A 69 6.64 19.24 16.30
N SER A 70 5.39 19.01 15.87
CA SER A 70 4.19 19.19 16.68
C SER A 70 3.87 17.98 17.57
N GLY A 71 4.69 16.93 17.53
CA GLY A 71 4.50 15.68 18.28
C GLY A 71 3.49 14.72 17.65
N GLU A 72 2.93 15.06 16.48
CA GLU A 72 1.98 14.22 15.76
C GLU A 72 2.72 13.07 15.09
N ILE A 73 2.16 11.87 15.22
CA ILE A 73 2.70 10.66 14.61
C ILE A 73 2.29 10.65 13.13
N TYR A 74 3.13 10.18 12.21
CA TYR A 74 2.78 9.99 10.80
C TYR A 74 3.67 8.89 10.17
N PRO A 75 3.28 8.25 9.06
CA PRO A 75 4.16 7.31 8.36
C PRO A 75 5.37 8.05 7.80
N MET A 76 6.57 7.48 7.90
CA MET A 76 7.76 8.05 7.26
C MET A 76 7.51 8.36 5.78
N GLN A 77 7.96 9.54 5.32
CA GLN A 77 7.85 9.91 3.90
C GLN A 77 8.82 9.09 3.04
N LEU A 78 8.28 8.35 2.08
CA LEU A 78 9.03 7.43 1.21
C LEU A 78 8.78 7.63 -0.29
N GLY A 79 7.76 8.43 -0.62
CA GLY A 79 7.45 8.97 -1.94
C GLY A 79 7.65 10.48 -1.95
N HIS A 80 7.66 11.07 -3.16
CA HIS A 80 7.78 12.50 -3.47
C HIS A 80 8.20 13.42 -2.29
N PHE A 81 9.49 13.72 -2.20
CA PHE A 81 10.10 14.50 -1.10
C PHE A 81 9.84 16.01 -1.23
N TYR A 82 8.60 16.46 -1.10
CA TYR A 82 8.22 17.85 -1.37
C TYR A 82 8.79 18.88 -0.38
N ARG A 83 9.16 18.47 0.83
CA ARG A 83 9.54 19.38 1.94
C ARG A 83 10.78 18.92 2.71
N GLU A 84 11.47 17.91 2.21
CA GLU A 84 12.58 17.28 2.93
C GLU A 84 13.93 17.72 2.39
N ASP A 85 14.87 17.98 3.29
CA ASP A 85 16.25 18.25 2.92
C ASP A 85 16.93 17.01 2.31
N SER A 86 18.10 17.22 1.69
CA SER A 86 18.85 16.16 1.01
C SER A 86 19.31 15.04 1.94
N ILE A 87 19.58 15.34 3.21
CA ILE A 87 20.04 14.38 4.23
C ILE A 87 18.89 13.46 4.64
N LYS A 88 17.74 14.04 4.99
CA LYS A 88 16.54 13.26 5.35
C LYS A 88 16.02 12.47 4.16
N LYS A 89 16.05 13.03 2.94
CA LYS A 89 15.76 12.29 1.70
C LYS A 89 16.66 11.06 1.53
N LYS A 90 17.98 11.21 1.67
CA LYS A 90 18.93 10.09 1.56
C LYS A 90 18.64 9.01 2.60
N LYS A 91 18.47 9.40 3.86
CA LYS A 91 18.13 8.50 4.97
C LYS A 91 16.84 7.70 4.70
N ASN A 92 15.81 8.35 4.18
CA ASN A 92 14.52 7.69 3.91
C ASN A 92 14.61 6.74 2.70
N ILE A 93 15.38 7.09 1.66
CA ILE A 93 15.68 6.19 0.54
C ILE A 93 16.46 4.95 1.04
N GLU A 94 17.47 5.14 1.89
CA GLU A 94 18.24 4.04 2.48
C GLU A 94 17.36 3.13 3.34
N TYR A 95 16.47 3.71 4.16
CA TYR A 95 15.48 2.95 4.93
C TYR A 95 14.58 2.11 4.00
N ARG A 96 14.03 2.70 2.95
CA ARG A 96 13.20 1.98 1.97
C ARG A 96 13.94 0.79 1.35
N LYS A 97 15.20 0.99 0.95
CA LYS A 97 16.03 -0.07 0.34
C LYS A 97 16.37 -1.19 1.32
N SER A 98 16.93 -0.83 2.48
CA SER A 98 17.54 -1.80 3.42
C SER A 98 16.57 -2.41 4.44
N HIS A 99 15.54 -1.67 4.85
CA HIS A 99 14.60 -2.12 5.89
C HIS A 99 13.31 -2.66 5.29
N LEU A 100 12.81 -2.00 4.24
CA LEU A 100 11.57 -2.39 3.58
C LEU A 100 11.78 -3.28 2.36
N ASN A 101 13.02 -3.54 1.98
CA ASN A 101 13.34 -4.34 0.81
C ASN A 101 12.65 -3.76 -0.45
N ASN A 102 12.68 -2.43 -0.58
CA ASN A 102 12.00 -1.64 -1.62
C ASN A 102 10.49 -1.86 -1.76
N ARG A 103 9.81 -2.40 -0.74
CA ARG A 103 8.37 -2.66 -0.76
C ARG A 103 7.63 -1.88 0.32
N ILE A 104 6.66 -1.07 -0.08
CA ILE A 104 5.72 -0.41 0.82
C ILE A 104 4.42 -1.20 0.77
N ILE A 105 3.98 -1.73 1.91
CA ILE A 105 2.77 -2.54 1.99
C ILE A 105 1.82 -1.89 2.96
N THR A 106 0.58 -1.66 2.52
CA THR A 106 -0.45 -0.98 3.29
C THR A 106 -1.76 -1.75 3.22
N TYR A 107 -2.35 -2.04 4.37
CA TYR A 107 -3.70 -2.58 4.51
C TYR A 107 -4.56 -1.55 5.23
N VAL A 108 -5.79 -1.33 4.76
CA VAL A 108 -6.71 -0.41 5.44
C VAL A 108 -7.99 -1.12 5.77
N PHE A 109 -8.42 -0.96 7.01
CA PHE A 109 -9.70 -1.44 7.52
C PHE A 109 -10.62 -0.25 7.72
N ARG A 110 -11.86 -0.37 7.24
CA ARG A 110 -12.94 0.58 7.48
C ARG A 110 -13.92 -0.08 8.45
N ASN A 111 -14.11 0.49 9.64
CA ASN A 111 -14.98 -0.08 10.68
C ASN A 111 -14.71 -1.58 10.92
N ASN A 112 -13.43 -1.95 11.05
CA ASN A 112 -12.92 -3.33 11.22
C ASN A 112 -13.06 -4.29 10.02
N LEU A 113 -13.60 -3.83 8.88
CA LEU A 113 -13.63 -4.61 7.64
C LEU A 113 -12.44 -4.26 6.76
N LEU A 114 -11.72 -5.25 6.25
CA LEU A 114 -10.64 -5.02 5.31
C LEU A 114 -11.21 -4.33 4.06
N PHE A 115 -10.77 -3.11 3.82
CA PHE A 115 -11.30 -2.23 2.79
C PHE A 115 -10.48 -2.36 1.51
N TYR A 116 -9.17 -2.13 1.61
CA TYR A 116 -8.23 -2.30 0.51
C TYR A 116 -6.84 -2.73 1.00
N LYS A 117 -6.02 -3.14 0.05
CA LYS A 117 -4.57 -3.36 0.21
C LYS A 117 -3.82 -2.69 -0.95
N SER A 118 -2.72 -2.01 -0.66
CA SER A 118 -1.73 -1.59 -1.66
C SER A 118 -0.35 -2.19 -1.35
N LEU A 119 0.36 -2.57 -2.41
CA LEU A 119 1.75 -2.98 -2.40
C LEU A 119 2.47 -2.20 -3.51
N ILE A 120 3.44 -1.39 -3.13
CA ILE A 120 4.28 -0.64 -4.06
C ILE A 120 5.67 -1.23 -3.96
N ALA A 121 6.20 -1.70 -5.08
CA ALA A 121 7.52 -2.28 -5.17
C ALA A 121 8.37 -1.51 -6.18
N TYR A 122 9.49 -0.95 -5.71
CA TYR A 122 10.47 -0.26 -6.56
C TYR A 122 11.52 -1.25 -7.06
N SER A 123 11.78 -1.30 -8.36
CA SER A 123 12.93 -2.04 -8.90
C SER A 123 14.18 -1.17 -8.89
N ILE A 124 14.93 -1.28 -7.79
CA ILE A 124 16.34 -0.88 -7.78
C ILE A 124 17.25 -2.06 -7.35
N ASP A 125 16.70 -3.25 -7.11
CA ASP A 125 17.53 -4.39 -6.75
C ASP A 125 17.03 -5.73 -7.33
N ARG A 126 17.49 -6.03 -8.55
CA ARG A 126 17.24 -7.31 -9.25
C ARG A 126 17.85 -8.52 -8.53
N SER A 127 18.67 -8.31 -7.49
CA SER A 127 19.25 -9.41 -6.71
C SER A 127 18.26 -10.04 -5.72
N GLN A 128 17.14 -9.36 -5.44
CA GLN A 128 16.17 -9.79 -4.45
C GLN A 128 15.15 -10.75 -5.06
N LYS A 129 15.41 -12.06 -4.90
CA LYS A 129 14.62 -13.19 -5.43
C LYS A 129 13.14 -13.26 -5.01
N ASN A 130 12.69 -12.42 -4.07
CA ASN A 130 11.36 -12.53 -3.43
C ASN A 130 10.34 -11.47 -3.91
N THR A 131 10.66 -10.72 -4.97
CA THR A 131 9.77 -9.70 -5.55
C THR A 131 9.09 -10.29 -6.78
N ALA A 132 7.76 -10.31 -6.81
CA ALA A 132 7.04 -10.70 -8.02
C ALA A 132 7.25 -9.66 -9.12
N GLU A 133 7.52 -10.12 -10.33
CA GLU A 133 7.79 -9.23 -11.45
C GLU A 133 6.49 -8.82 -12.15
N LEU A 134 5.79 -7.83 -11.60
CA LEU A 134 4.49 -7.36 -12.15
C LEU A 134 4.65 -6.18 -13.11
N THR A 135 5.60 -6.28 -14.06
CA THR A 135 6.00 -5.17 -14.97
C THR A 135 5.44 -5.29 -16.39
N SER A 136 4.68 -6.33 -16.69
CA SER A 136 3.92 -6.46 -17.94
C SER A 136 2.72 -7.39 -17.73
N LYS A 137 1.73 -7.31 -18.63
CA LYS A 137 0.56 -8.19 -18.62
C LYS A 137 0.95 -9.68 -18.62
N GLU A 138 1.92 -10.06 -19.45
CA GLU A 138 2.38 -11.44 -19.62
C GLU A 138 3.03 -11.94 -18.33
N LYS A 139 3.88 -11.11 -17.71
CA LYS A 139 4.54 -11.45 -16.44
C LYS A 139 3.54 -11.56 -15.29
N ILE A 140 2.56 -10.65 -15.22
CA ILE A 140 1.45 -10.70 -14.26
C ILE A 140 0.70 -12.03 -14.42
N ILE A 141 0.22 -12.35 -15.63
CA ILE A 141 -0.54 -13.59 -15.88
C ILE A 141 0.31 -14.83 -15.54
N SER A 142 1.58 -14.84 -15.95
CA SER A 142 2.51 -15.95 -15.68
C SER A 142 2.70 -16.18 -14.17
N TYR A 143 2.90 -15.10 -13.40
CA TYR A 143 3.07 -15.17 -11.95
C TYR A 143 1.89 -15.89 -11.27
N TYR A 144 0.65 -15.46 -11.55
CA TYR A 144 -0.53 -16.06 -10.91
C TYR A 144 -0.84 -17.47 -11.42
N LYS A 145 -0.54 -17.77 -12.69
CA LYS A 145 -0.64 -19.14 -13.22
C LYS A 145 0.30 -20.10 -12.48
N THR A 146 1.55 -19.69 -12.23
CA THR A 146 2.54 -20.49 -11.48
C THR A 146 2.06 -20.81 -10.05
N LEU A 147 1.24 -19.93 -9.48
CA LEU A 147 0.66 -20.10 -8.14
C LEU A 147 -0.70 -20.83 -8.15
N ASN A 148 -1.18 -21.29 -9.31
CA ASN A 148 -2.52 -21.86 -9.50
C ASN A 148 -3.65 -20.95 -9.01
N ILE A 149 -3.49 -19.62 -9.14
CA ILE A 149 -4.51 -18.63 -8.80
C ILE A 149 -5.25 -18.21 -10.07
N PRO A 150 -6.60 -18.30 -10.10
CA PRO A 150 -7.37 -17.82 -11.25
C PRO A 150 -7.09 -16.35 -11.53
N ILE A 151 -6.84 -16.01 -12.79
CA ILE A 151 -6.63 -14.62 -13.21
C ILE A 151 -7.34 -14.36 -14.54
N LYS A 152 -8.11 -13.26 -14.59
CA LYS A 152 -8.76 -12.79 -15.81
C LYS A 152 -8.55 -11.28 -15.97
N PRO A 153 -8.00 -10.80 -17.11
CA PRO A 153 -7.96 -9.36 -17.38
C PRO A 153 -9.38 -8.80 -17.49
N ILE A 154 -9.60 -7.61 -16.91
CA ILE A 154 -10.84 -6.85 -17.01
C ILE A 154 -10.61 -5.75 -18.04
N TYR A 155 -11.24 -5.87 -19.20
CA TYR A 155 -11.18 -4.86 -20.25
C TYR A 155 -12.31 -3.83 -20.01
N LYS A 156 -11.97 -2.58 -19.69
CA LYS A 156 -12.84 -1.42 -19.95
C LYS A 156 -12.30 -0.79 -21.26
N THR A 157 -13.00 -0.98 -22.38
CA THR A 157 -12.87 -0.15 -23.60
C THR A 157 -13.40 1.26 -23.23
N ASP A 158 -12.82 2.42 -23.57
CA ASP A 158 -12.42 2.97 -24.88
C ASP A 158 -11.23 3.98 -24.82
N SER A 159 -10.26 3.80 -23.91
CA SER A 159 -9.03 4.61 -23.97
C SER A 159 -8.09 4.00 -25.02
N LEU A 160 -8.10 4.54 -26.25
CA LEU A 160 -7.16 4.21 -27.34
C LEU A 160 -5.67 4.39 -26.95
N ARG A 161 -5.36 4.86 -25.74
CA ARG A 161 -4.00 5.11 -25.23
C ARG A 161 -3.47 4.01 -24.32
N ASP A 162 -4.33 3.16 -23.75
CA ASP A 162 -3.88 2.10 -22.84
C ASP A 162 -3.60 0.81 -23.61
N LYS A 163 -2.33 0.62 -23.96
CA LYS A 163 -1.86 -0.55 -24.72
C LYS A 163 -2.14 -1.89 -24.02
N TYR A 164 -2.38 -1.90 -22.69
CA TYR A 164 -2.59 -3.12 -21.89
C TYR A 164 -3.57 -2.94 -20.72
N PRO A 165 -4.35 -3.98 -20.36
CA PRO A 165 -5.24 -3.93 -19.21
C PRO A 165 -4.46 -3.86 -17.90
N ARG A 166 -4.68 -2.81 -17.10
CA ARG A 166 -4.17 -2.67 -15.73
C ARG A 166 -5.10 -3.26 -14.68
N ARG A 167 -6.29 -3.71 -15.07
CA ARG A 167 -7.32 -4.27 -14.17
C ARG A 167 -7.44 -5.76 -14.38
N PHE A 168 -7.47 -6.51 -13.29
CA PHE A 168 -7.55 -7.96 -13.28
C PHE A 168 -8.57 -8.42 -12.22
N LEU A 169 -9.25 -9.52 -12.50
CA LEU A 169 -9.92 -10.34 -11.50
C LEU A 169 -8.94 -11.43 -11.11
N ILE A 170 -8.40 -11.38 -9.89
CA ILE A 170 -7.42 -12.34 -9.37
C ILE A 170 -8.07 -13.09 -8.20
N GLY A 171 -8.19 -14.41 -8.33
CA GLY A 171 -9.15 -15.18 -7.56
C GLY A 171 -10.55 -14.64 -7.83
N ASN A 172 -11.12 -13.97 -6.81
CA ASN A 172 -12.44 -13.31 -6.88
C ASN A 172 -12.39 -11.81 -6.59
N TYR A 173 -11.19 -11.21 -6.59
CA TYR A 173 -11.00 -9.80 -6.21
C TYR A 173 -10.57 -8.94 -7.39
N LYS A 174 -11.21 -7.78 -7.52
CA LYS A 174 -10.80 -6.74 -8.47
C LYS A 174 -9.48 -6.15 -7.99
N THR A 175 -8.47 -6.28 -8.83
CA THR A 175 -7.11 -5.84 -8.57
C THR A 175 -6.68 -4.89 -9.69
N PHE A 176 -6.18 -3.72 -9.32
CA PHE A 176 -5.48 -2.82 -10.23
C PHE A 176 -3.98 -3.04 -10.06
N ILE A 177 -3.26 -3.12 -11.17
CA ILE A 177 -1.81 -3.24 -11.19
C ILE A 177 -1.29 -2.14 -12.12
N ASP A 178 -0.68 -1.12 -11.53
CA ASP A 178 0.08 -0.12 -12.27
C ASP A 178 1.54 -0.50 -12.34
N TYR A 179 2.21 -0.09 -13.40
CA TYR A 179 3.64 -0.27 -13.52
C TYR A 179 4.23 0.83 -14.41
N SER A 180 5.31 1.42 -13.91
CA SER A 180 6.11 2.40 -14.64
C SER A 180 7.14 1.68 -15.52
N SER A 181 7.24 2.09 -16.78
CA SER A 181 8.36 1.73 -17.68
C SER A 181 9.50 2.75 -17.66
N ASP A 182 9.37 3.82 -16.88
CA ASP A 182 10.34 4.93 -16.84
C ASP A 182 11.46 4.67 -15.82
N GLU A 183 12.45 5.57 -15.73
CA GLU A 183 13.71 5.42 -14.97
C GLU A 183 13.56 5.01 -13.49
N GLN A 184 12.39 5.25 -12.90
CA GLN A 184 11.99 4.64 -11.64
C GLN A 184 11.03 3.51 -11.96
N GLU A 185 11.56 2.37 -12.37
CA GLU A 185 10.76 1.17 -12.55
C GLU A 185 10.12 0.84 -11.18
N TYR A 186 8.80 0.86 -11.12
CA TYR A 186 8.03 0.40 -9.97
C TYR A 186 6.76 -0.23 -10.48
N HIS A 187 6.18 -1.10 -9.66
CA HIS A 187 4.80 -1.52 -9.85
C HIS A 187 4.01 -1.31 -8.56
N GLU A 188 2.75 -0.98 -8.72
CA GLU A 188 1.78 -0.90 -7.64
C GLU A 188 0.69 -1.94 -7.86
N LEU A 189 0.44 -2.76 -6.86
CA LEU A 189 -0.69 -3.67 -6.79
C LEU A 189 -1.70 -3.13 -5.78
N PHE A 190 -2.92 -2.88 -6.22
CA PHE A 190 -4.03 -2.41 -5.40
C PHE A 190 -5.21 -3.38 -5.47
N VAL A 191 -5.65 -3.91 -4.33
CA VAL A 191 -6.80 -4.82 -4.21
C VAL A 191 -7.91 -4.11 -3.47
N ASN A 192 -9.10 -4.06 -4.09
CA ASN A 192 -10.31 -3.57 -3.43
C ASN A 192 -11.15 -4.75 -2.94
N TYR A 193 -11.47 -4.77 -1.64
CA TYR A 193 -12.26 -5.84 -1.01
C TYR A 193 -13.74 -5.49 -0.85
N ILE A 194 -14.14 -4.24 -1.11
CA ILE A 194 -15.53 -3.78 -1.06
C ILE A 194 -15.99 -3.42 -2.49
N ASN A 195 -17.24 -3.75 -2.83
CA ASN A 195 -17.80 -3.43 -4.14
C ASN A 195 -17.89 -1.90 -4.33
N GLY A 196 -17.12 -1.36 -5.28
CA GLY A 196 -17.09 0.05 -5.66
C GLY A 196 -15.84 0.38 -6.48
N ASP A 197 -15.86 1.47 -7.26
CA ASP A 197 -14.64 2.04 -7.86
C ASP A 197 -14.00 2.96 -6.82
N ILE A 198 -12.91 2.52 -6.18
CA ILE A 198 -12.05 3.39 -5.38
C ILE A 198 -10.62 3.10 -5.79
N TYR A 199 -10.07 4.04 -6.55
CA TYR A 199 -8.65 4.17 -6.80
C TYR A 199 -8.17 5.37 -5.98
N GLY A 200 -7.31 5.13 -5.00
CA GLY A 200 -6.60 6.18 -4.27
C GLY A 200 -5.11 5.98 -4.50
N ASN A 201 -4.39 7.05 -4.82
CA ASN A 201 -2.95 7.01 -5.00
C ASN A 201 -2.30 7.01 -3.60
N ILE A 202 -2.18 5.83 -3.00
CA ILE A 202 -1.74 5.68 -1.61
C ILE A 202 -0.32 6.19 -1.39
N LEU A 203 0.54 6.07 -2.41
CA LEU A 203 1.87 6.66 -2.38
C LEU A 203 1.77 8.16 -2.12
N ASP A 204 0.93 8.84 -2.90
CA ASP A 204 0.74 10.29 -2.80
C ASP A 204 0.00 10.67 -1.53
N ASP A 205 -1.02 9.92 -1.15
CA ASP A 205 -1.83 10.30 0.00
C ASP A 205 -1.07 10.09 1.31
N TRP A 206 -0.37 8.96 1.47
CA TRP A 206 0.19 8.55 2.76
C TRP A 206 1.71 8.73 2.88
N TYR A 207 2.44 8.59 1.78
CA TYR A 207 3.91 8.49 1.83
C TYR A 207 4.64 9.64 1.12
N SER A 208 3.92 10.62 0.54
CA SER A 208 4.51 11.79 -0.13
C SER A 208 4.67 13.04 0.75
N GLY A 209 4.29 12.96 2.02
CA GLY A 209 4.33 14.14 2.90
C GLY A 209 3.25 15.18 2.62
N ARG A 210 2.24 14.85 1.79
CA ARG A 210 1.03 15.68 1.59
C ARG A 210 0.03 15.56 2.73
N MET A 211 0.11 14.51 3.53
CA MET A 211 -0.84 14.25 4.59
C MET A 211 -0.65 15.19 5.78
N SER A 212 -1.59 16.12 5.97
CA SER A 212 -1.51 17.16 7.00
C SER A 212 -2.30 16.89 8.28
N ASN A 213 -3.24 15.93 8.30
CA ASN A 213 -4.29 15.91 9.36
C ASN A 213 -4.70 14.52 9.88
N SER A 214 -3.96 13.45 9.62
CA SER A 214 -4.28 12.16 10.24
C SER A 214 -3.71 12.14 11.66
N ARG A 215 -4.58 12.25 12.67
CA ARG A 215 -4.21 12.01 14.07
C ARG A 215 -4.07 10.52 14.27
N TYR A 216 -2.83 10.04 14.34
CA TYR A 216 -2.59 8.61 14.55
C TYR A 216 -2.41 8.30 16.03
N TYR A 217 -3.13 7.28 16.48
CA TYR A 217 -2.94 6.66 17.79
C TYR A 217 -2.18 5.34 17.59
N LEU A 218 -1.10 5.15 18.36
CA LEU A 218 -0.37 3.88 18.45
C LEU A 218 -1.03 2.97 19.49
#